data_AF-A0A6G7J021-F1
#
_entry.id   AF-A0A6G7J021-F1
#
_cell.length_a   1.000
_cell.length_b   1.000
_cell.length_c   1.000
_cell.angle_alpha   90.00
_cell.angle_beta   90.00
_cell.angle_gamma   90.00
#
_symmetry.space_group_name_H-M   'P 1'
#
loop_
_entity.id
_entity.type
_entity.pdbx_description
1 polymer ?
#
loop_
_entity_poly.entity_id
_entity_poly.type
_entity_poly.pdbx_seq_one_letter_code
_entity_poly.pdbx_strand_id
1 'polypeptide(L)'
;MNTALITFMLANIVLIFFHKINYSVDQFGIYEYDLSRAGGVHGDANNAALMCLITYVLIRNYWKAKNSFQKTIRLLSYGITFYAFFLAFSKTGMVILILILVIQQLKEFNLKRFFILFFILPLILVLGIQYGLNSNVLNDSQKDRLENVINILTLNVDKVDSSSRDELLLNMLNYVFENPILGNGIYFANEIRGHNTYFGVWADSGIFVFLIFLAIPITYVRKAMGIDAGKRVFALSLIAVLFIYMMTLQTVINQPYLMGIFVFLCYLVSTKQASQMKKRIDF
;
A
#
# COMPACT_ATOMS: atom_id res chain seq x y z
N MET A 1 14.49 -4.08 -12.50
CA MET A 1 13.29 -4.76 -11.95
C MET A 1 13.63 -5.98 -11.10
N ASN A 2 14.50 -6.90 -11.54
CA ASN A 2 14.97 -8.01 -10.69
C ASN A 2 15.55 -7.50 -9.35
N THR A 3 16.40 -6.47 -9.41
CA THR A 3 16.96 -5.82 -8.21
C THR A 3 15.86 -5.34 -7.27
N ALA A 4 14.87 -4.59 -7.78
CA ALA A 4 13.74 -4.13 -6.98
C ALA A 4 13.02 -5.31 -6.32
N LEU A 5 12.60 -6.33 -7.08
CA LEU A 5 11.94 -7.51 -6.52
C LEU A 5 12.75 -8.16 -5.39
N ILE A 6 14.05 -8.35 -5.60
CA ILE A 6 14.93 -8.96 -4.59
C ILE A 6 15.03 -8.05 -3.35
N THR A 7 15.25 -6.75 -3.52
CA THR A 7 15.32 -5.78 -2.42
C THR A 7 14.03 -5.75 -1.59
N PHE A 8 12.88 -5.70 -2.26
CA PHE A 8 11.56 -5.74 -1.63
C PHE A 8 11.31 -7.06 -0.88
N MET A 9 11.71 -8.19 -1.45
CA MET A 9 11.63 -9.49 -0.76
C MET A 9 12.56 -9.56 0.46
N LEU A 10 13.79 -9.05 0.35
CA LEU A 10 14.72 -8.99 1.49
C LEU A 10 14.16 -8.10 2.60
N ALA A 11 13.52 -6.98 2.25
CA ALA A 11 12.88 -6.11 3.23
C ALA A 11 11.77 -6.82 4.01
N ASN A 12 10.99 -7.72 3.38
CA ASN A 12 10.01 -8.56 4.11
C ASN A 12 10.69 -9.52 5.11
N ILE A 13 11.81 -10.11 4.73
CA ILE A 13 12.59 -11.00 5.63
C ILE A 13 13.15 -10.20 6.80
N VAL A 14 13.73 -9.03 6.54
CA VAL A 14 14.28 -8.16 7.59
C VAL A 14 13.18 -7.68 8.52
N LEU A 15 11.98 -7.37 8.01
CA LEU A 15 10.83 -7.02 8.85
C LEU A 15 10.48 -8.14 9.84
N ILE A 16 10.38 -9.38 9.36
CA ILE A 16 10.10 -10.54 10.22
C ILE A 16 11.20 -10.71 11.27
N PHE A 17 12.47 -10.58 10.85
CA PHE A 17 13.61 -10.66 11.74
C PHE A 17 13.57 -9.57 12.82
N PHE A 18 13.37 -8.30 12.44
CA PHE A 18 13.29 -7.16 13.37
C PHE A 18 12.14 -7.33 14.36
N HIS A 19 10.97 -7.76 13.90
CA HIS A 19 9.85 -8.03 14.80
C HIS A 19 10.20 -9.13 15.82
N LYS A 20 10.85 -10.22 15.37
CA LYS A 20 11.24 -11.34 16.25
C LYS A 20 12.23 -10.93 17.35
N ILE A 21 13.16 -10.01 17.04
CA ILE A 21 14.11 -9.48 18.03
C ILE A 21 13.60 -8.23 18.74
N ASN A 22 12.32 -7.88 18.54
CA ASN A 22 11.68 -6.68 19.07
C ASN A 22 12.42 -5.36 18.75
N TYR A 23 13.07 -5.29 17.59
CA TYR A 23 13.83 -4.12 17.17
C TYR A 23 12.91 -3.04 16.60
N SER A 24 13.04 -1.82 17.12
CA SER A 24 12.34 -0.63 16.66
C SER A 24 13.33 0.37 16.07
N VAL A 25 13.10 0.76 14.82
CA VAL A 25 13.89 1.82 14.15
C VAL A 25 13.67 3.16 14.84
N ASP A 26 12.45 3.43 15.31
CA ASP A 26 12.12 4.70 15.97
C ASP A 26 12.90 4.89 17.29
N GLN A 27 13.25 3.78 17.95
CA GLN A 27 14.04 3.76 19.19
C GLN A 27 15.51 3.39 18.95
N PHE A 28 15.90 3.15 17.68
CA PHE A 28 17.22 2.68 17.28
C PHE A 28 17.76 1.49 18.10
N GLY A 29 16.89 0.55 18.50
CA GLY A 29 17.27 -0.51 19.43
C GLY A 29 16.21 -1.60 19.64
N ILE A 30 16.57 -2.57 20.47
CA ILE A 30 15.63 -3.59 20.98
C ILE A 30 14.74 -2.91 22.00
N TYR A 31 13.44 -2.91 21.74
CA TYR A 31 12.45 -2.31 22.62
C TYR A 31 12.14 -3.25 23.78
N GLU A 32 11.82 -2.70 24.95
CA GLU A 32 11.56 -3.50 26.17
C GLU A 32 10.15 -4.14 26.15
N TYR A 33 9.20 -3.51 25.46
CA TYR A 33 7.81 -3.96 25.35
C TYR A 33 7.54 -4.57 23.98
N ASP A 34 6.72 -5.62 23.92
CA ASP A 34 6.37 -6.26 22.65
C ASP A 34 5.79 -5.25 21.66
N LEU A 35 6.42 -5.16 20.48
CA LEU A 35 5.95 -4.32 19.40
C LEU A 35 4.58 -4.80 18.93
N SER A 36 3.56 -3.98 19.14
CA SER A 36 2.20 -4.24 18.65
C SER A 36 2.14 -4.35 17.12
N ARG A 37 3.13 -3.78 16.40
CA ARG A 37 3.24 -3.78 14.94
C ARG A 37 4.69 -3.75 14.47
N ALA A 38 4.98 -4.45 13.39
CA ALA A 38 6.29 -4.42 12.75
C ALA A 38 6.42 -3.27 11.74
N GLY A 39 7.31 -2.31 12.01
CA GLY A 39 7.72 -1.26 11.05
C GLY A 39 8.84 -1.69 10.09
N GLY A 40 9.56 -2.77 10.42
CA GLY A 40 10.70 -3.26 9.66
C GLY A 40 11.76 -2.18 9.44
N VAL A 41 12.42 -2.21 8.28
CA VAL A 41 13.46 -1.22 7.90
C VAL A 41 12.92 0.21 7.72
N HIS A 42 11.61 0.40 7.73
CA HIS A 42 10.97 1.69 7.49
C HIS A 42 10.56 2.41 8.78
N GLY A 43 10.64 1.75 9.94
CA GLY A 43 10.15 2.26 11.23
C GLY A 43 8.63 2.39 11.33
N ASP A 44 7.95 2.71 10.23
CA ASP A 44 6.49 2.81 10.16
C ASP A 44 5.85 1.55 9.59
N ALA A 45 4.90 1.03 10.34
CA ALA A 45 4.15 -0.19 10.00
C ALA A 45 3.22 -0.03 8.78
N ASN A 46 2.83 1.20 8.39
CA ASN A 46 2.05 1.39 7.16
C ASN A 46 2.94 1.35 5.92
N ASN A 47 4.14 1.93 5.99
CA ASN A 47 5.18 1.82 4.97
C ASN A 47 5.64 0.37 4.81
N ALA A 48 5.79 -0.37 5.90
CA ALA A 48 6.03 -1.80 5.87
C ALA A 48 4.94 -2.57 5.10
N ALA A 49 3.67 -2.31 5.40
CA ALA A 49 2.55 -2.93 4.68
C ALA A 49 2.49 -2.52 3.20
N LEU A 50 2.72 -1.24 2.89
CA LEU A 50 2.86 -0.71 1.52
C LEU A 50 3.93 -1.47 0.74
N MET A 51 5.11 -1.64 1.35
CA MET A 51 6.25 -2.37 0.80
C MET A 51 5.89 -3.84 0.54
N CYS A 52 5.21 -4.51 1.48
CA CYS A 52 4.73 -5.88 1.28
C CYS A 52 3.78 -6.01 0.09
N LEU A 53 2.85 -5.05 -0.07
CA LEU A 53 1.88 -5.05 -1.16
C LEU A 53 2.55 -4.81 -2.52
N ILE A 54 3.53 -3.90 -2.60
CA ILE A 54 4.37 -3.73 -3.80
C ILE A 54 5.08 -5.05 -4.12
N THR A 55 5.68 -5.69 -3.11
CA THR A 55 6.37 -6.98 -3.28
C THR A 55 5.44 -8.04 -3.85
N TYR A 56 4.22 -8.16 -3.30
CA TYR A 56 3.20 -9.09 -3.79
C TYR A 56 2.89 -8.85 -5.28
N VAL A 57 2.66 -7.59 -5.66
CA VAL A 57 2.36 -7.22 -7.06
C VAL A 57 3.52 -7.57 -7.99
N LEU A 58 4.77 -7.35 -7.55
CA LEU A 58 5.98 -7.72 -8.29
C LEU A 58 6.13 -9.24 -8.46
N ILE A 59 5.97 -10.04 -7.40
CA ILE A 59 6.03 -11.52 -7.47
C ILE A 59 4.94 -12.04 -8.42
N ARG A 60 3.74 -11.47 -8.37
CA ARG A 60 2.62 -11.91 -9.21
C ARG A 60 2.84 -11.66 -10.69
N ASN A 61 3.27 -10.46 -11.05
CA ASN A 61 3.28 -10.02 -12.44
C ASN A 61 4.64 -10.16 -13.13
N TYR A 62 5.73 -10.12 -12.37
CA TYR A 62 7.08 -10.09 -12.93
C TYR A 62 7.80 -11.44 -12.84
N TRP A 63 7.61 -12.20 -11.75
CA TRP A 63 8.25 -13.50 -11.59
C TRP A 63 7.48 -14.61 -12.34
N LYS A 64 8.01 -15.01 -13.50
CA LYS A 64 7.55 -16.21 -14.25
C LYS A 64 8.41 -17.43 -13.89
N ALA A 65 7.93 -18.26 -12.97
CA ALA A 65 8.60 -19.50 -12.59
C ALA A 65 8.54 -20.55 -13.73
N LYS A 66 9.69 -21.03 -14.18
CA LYS A 66 9.81 -21.98 -15.32
C LYS A 66 9.87 -23.44 -14.87
N ASN A 67 10.52 -23.73 -13.75
CA ASN A 67 10.71 -25.09 -13.22
C ASN A 67 10.09 -25.25 -11.83
N SER A 68 9.98 -26.48 -11.33
CA SER A 68 9.35 -26.80 -10.04
C SER A 68 10.04 -26.11 -8.86
N PHE A 69 11.37 -26.04 -8.86
CA PHE A 69 12.14 -25.34 -7.85
C PHE A 69 11.78 -23.84 -7.78
N GLN A 70 11.73 -23.14 -8.91
CA GLN A 70 11.32 -21.74 -8.98
C GLN A 70 9.86 -21.54 -8.56
N LYS A 71 8.98 -22.51 -8.83
CA LYS A 71 7.58 -22.47 -8.36
C LYS A 71 7.52 -22.55 -6.84
N THR A 72 8.31 -23.44 -6.23
CA THR A 72 8.42 -23.56 -4.76
C THR A 72 8.95 -22.28 -4.14
N ILE A 73 10.05 -21.71 -4.65
CA ILE A 73 10.59 -20.44 -4.12
C ILE A 73 9.56 -19.33 -4.26
N ARG A 74 8.87 -19.23 -5.40
CA ARG A 74 7.83 -18.23 -5.61
C ARG A 74 6.68 -18.37 -4.60
N LEU A 75 6.27 -19.61 -4.29
CA LEU A 75 5.26 -19.88 -3.27
C LEU A 75 5.73 -19.47 -1.86
N LEU A 76 6.96 -19.84 -1.48
CA LEU A 76 7.56 -19.41 -0.22
C LEU A 76 7.65 -17.89 -0.12
N SER A 77 7.97 -17.22 -1.23
CA SER A 77 8.06 -15.76 -1.31
C SER A 77 6.71 -15.09 -1.05
N TYR A 78 5.60 -15.67 -1.55
CA TYR A 78 4.27 -15.22 -1.17
C TYR A 78 4.02 -15.43 0.33
N GLY A 79 4.33 -16.62 0.86
CA GLY A 79 4.17 -16.92 2.28
C GLY A 79 4.89 -15.92 3.18
N ILE A 80 6.16 -15.64 2.90
CA ILE A 80 6.97 -14.64 3.59
C ILE A 80 6.33 -13.24 3.48
N THR A 81 5.91 -12.85 2.27
CA THR A 81 5.30 -11.53 2.04
C THR A 81 4.00 -11.35 2.80
N PHE A 82 3.12 -12.37 2.80
CA PHE A 82 1.87 -12.33 3.55
C PHE A 82 2.11 -12.33 5.06
N TYR A 83 3.04 -13.16 5.54
CA TYR A 83 3.37 -13.19 6.96
C TYR A 83 3.93 -11.84 7.43
N ALA A 84 4.88 -11.25 6.71
CA ALA A 84 5.41 -9.91 6.98
C ALA A 84 4.30 -8.83 6.95
N PHE A 85 3.40 -8.91 5.97
CA PHE A 85 2.26 -8.01 5.87
C PHE A 85 1.32 -8.09 7.09
N PHE A 86 1.03 -9.29 7.58
CA PHE A 86 0.21 -9.46 8.78
C PHE A 86 0.91 -8.94 10.03
N LEU A 87 2.23 -9.10 10.16
CA LEU A 87 3.01 -8.51 11.26
C LEU A 87 2.98 -6.97 11.26
N ALA A 88 2.87 -6.33 10.09
CA ALA A 88 2.75 -4.88 9.98
C ALA A 88 1.39 -4.35 10.45
N PHE A 89 0.35 -5.20 10.38
CA PHE A 89 -0.96 -4.96 10.99
C PHE A 89 -1.57 -3.57 10.67
N SER A 90 -1.52 -3.20 9.39
CA SER A 90 -2.00 -1.92 8.86
C SER A 90 -3.45 -2.03 8.38
N LYS A 91 -4.36 -1.22 8.96
CA LYS A 91 -5.78 -1.14 8.56
C LYS A 91 -5.91 -0.79 7.06
N THR A 92 -5.24 0.28 6.61
CA THR A 92 -5.22 0.67 5.19
C THR A 92 -4.68 -0.46 4.31
N GLY A 93 -3.61 -1.11 4.76
CA GLY A 93 -3.01 -2.22 4.03
C GLY A 93 -4.01 -3.34 3.76
N MET A 94 -4.83 -3.72 4.75
CA MET A 94 -5.85 -4.79 4.59
C MET A 94 -6.88 -4.44 3.51
N VAL A 95 -7.38 -3.21 3.51
CA VAL A 95 -8.34 -2.74 2.49
C VAL A 95 -7.72 -2.76 1.10
N ILE A 96 -6.49 -2.24 0.97
CA ILE A 96 -5.78 -2.23 -0.32
C ILE A 96 -5.45 -3.66 -0.77
N LEU A 97 -5.11 -4.58 0.13
CA LEU A 97 -4.87 -5.98 -0.23
C LEU A 97 -6.09 -6.59 -0.93
N ILE A 98 -7.29 -6.43 -0.36
CA ILE A 98 -8.53 -6.91 -0.96
C ILE A 98 -8.71 -6.32 -2.37
N LEU A 99 -8.51 -5.00 -2.51
CA LEU A 99 -8.61 -4.31 -3.80
C LEU A 99 -7.59 -4.86 -4.83
N ILE A 100 -6.34 -5.06 -4.44
CA ILE A 100 -5.30 -5.62 -5.32
C ILE A 100 -5.69 -7.04 -5.74
N LEU A 101 -6.16 -7.87 -4.81
CA LEU A 101 -6.59 -9.24 -5.11
C LEU A 101 -7.71 -9.22 -6.14
N VAL A 102 -8.69 -8.32 -6.00
CA VAL A 102 -9.77 -8.13 -6.99
C VAL A 102 -9.17 -7.70 -8.34
N ILE A 103 -8.36 -6.63 -8.39
CA ILE A 103 -7.74 -6.11 -9.63
C ILE A 103 -6.94 -7.20 -10.35
N GLN A 104 -6.13 -7.98 -9.61
CA GLN A 104 -5.28 -9.04 -10.15
C GLN A 104 -6.09 -10.22 -10.70
N GLN A 105 -7.31 -10.42 -10.22
CA GLN A 105 -8.20 -11.51 -10.66
C GLN A 105 -9.17 -11.08 -11.76
N LEU A 106 -9.30 -9.78 -12.09
CA LEU A 106 -10.20 -9.29 -13.14
C LEU A 106 -10.00 -10.00 -14.50
N LYS A 107 -8.77 -10.44 -14.80
CA LYS A 107 -8.44 -11.13 -16.05
C LYS A 107 -8.79 -12.62 -16.06
N GLU A 108 -8.83 -13.24 -14.89
CA GLU A 108 -8.99 -14.70 -14.71
C GLU A 108 -10.30 -15.02 -13.95
N PHE A 109 -11.23 -14.07 -13.96
CA PHE A 109 -12.48 -14.14 -13.22
C PHE A 109 -13.33 -15.28 -13.80
N ASN A 110 -13.50 -16.33 -13.02
CA ASN A 110 -14.46 -17.39 -13.30
C ASN A 110 -15.38 -17.54 -12.10
N LEU A 111 -16.62 -18.00 -12.33
CA LEU A 111 -17.67 -18.04 -11.30
C LEU A 111 -17.23 -18.84 -10.05
N LYS A 112 -16.42 -19.90 -10.24
CA LYS A 112 -15.88 -20.72 -9.14
C LYS A 112 -14.88 -19.93 -8.27
N ARG A 113 -13.97 -19.19 -8.89
CA ARG A 113 -12.99 -18.33 -8.20
C ARG A 113 -13.65 -17.14 -7.55
N PHE A 114 -14.69 -16.57 -8.17
CA PHE A 114 -15.53 -15.57 -7.54
C PHE A 114 -16.17 -16.12 -6.27
N PHE A 115 -16.74 -17.33 -6.32
CA PHE A 115 -17.29 -17.98 -5.13
C PHE A 115 -16.26 -18.17 -4.01
N ILE A 116 -15.05 -18.63 -4.35
CA ILE A 116 -13.95 -18.77 -3.37
C ILE A 116 -13.55 -17.41 -2.79
N LEU A 117 -13.38 -16.38 -3.63
CA LEU A 117 -12.93 -15.05 -3.19
C LEU A 117 -14.00 -14.29 -2.40
N PHE A 118 -15.28 -14.51 -2.70
CA PHE A 118 -16.38 -13.73 -2.13
C PHE A 118 -17.05 -14.42 -0.93
N PHE A 119 -16.99 -15.76 -0.84
CA PHE A 119 -17.60 -16.49 0.28
C PHE A 119 -16.56 -17.20 1.14
N ILE A 120 -15.62 -17.93 0.55
CA ILE A 120 -14.65 -18.72 1.33
C ILE A 120 -13.59 -17.83 1.98
N LEU A 121 -13.02 -16.87 1.24
CA LEU A 121 -11.98 -16.01 1.79
C LEU A 121 -12.50 -15.13 2.94
N PRO A 122 -13.69 -14.48 2.85
CA PRO A 122 -14.26 -13.78 4.00
C PRO A 122 -14.58 -14.71 5.15
N LEU A 123 -15.06 -15.94 4.90
CA LEU A 123 -15.30 -16.91 5.95
C LEU A 123 -14.02 -17.31 6.69
N ILE A 124 -12.93 -17.61 5.95
CA ILE A 124 -11.61 -17.91 6.55
C ILE A 124 -11.10 -16.71 7.34
N LEU A 125 -11.24 -15.49 6.80
CA LEU A 125 -10.88 -14.27 7.51
C LEU A 125 -11.68 -14.13 8.80
N VAL A 126 -13.01 -14.29 8.76
CA VAL A 126 -13.88 -14.22 9.95
C VAL A 126 -13.51 -15.27 10.98
N LEU A 127 -13.27 -16.53 10.58
CA LEU A 127 -12.86 -17.59 11.49
C LEU A 127 -11.48 -17.33 12.11
N GLY A 128 -10.50 -16.89 11.30
CA GLY A 128 -9.18 -16.52 11.79
C GLY A 128 -9.23 -15.33 12.74
N ILE A 129 -10.11 -14.38 12.46
CA ILE A 129 -10.37 -13.23 13.30
C ILE A 129 -10.99 -13.67 14.63
N GLN A 130 -12.05 -14.47 14.61
CA GLN A 130 -12.70 -14.99 15.81
C GLN A 130 -11.73 -15.80 16.68
N TYR A 131 -10.88 -16.61 16.05
CA TYR A 131 -9.80 -17.31 16.75
C TYR A 131 -8.83 -16.31 17.40
N GLY A 132 -8.40 -15.28 16.67
CA GLY A 132 -7.54 -14.22 17.18
C GLY A 132 -8.11 -13.52 18.42
N LEU A 133 -9.38 -13.08 18.37
CA LEU A 133 -10.04 -12.40 19.49
C LEU A 133 -10.16 -13.27 20.74
N ASN A 134 -10.51 -14.54 20.54
CA ASN A 134 -10.74 -15.49 21.63
C ASN A 134 -9.45 -16.14 22.16
N SER A 135 -8.32 -15.92 21.49
CA SER A 135 -7.02 -16.44 21.90
C SER A 135 -6.26 -15.44 22.79
N ASN A 136 -5.30 -15.95 23.57
CA ASN A 136 -4.32 -15.12 24.29
C ASN A 136 -3.08 -14.81 23.43
N VAL A 137 -3.13 -15.07 22.13
CA VAL A 137 -2.00 -14.88 21.20
C VAL A 137 -1.84 -13.40 20.82
N LEU A 138 -2.94 -12.65 20.79
CA LEU A 138 -2.96 -11.23 20.45
C LEU A 138 -3.05 -10.38 21.71
N ASN A 139 -2.32 -9.26 21.75
CA ASN A 139 -2.51 -8.24 22.79
C ASN A 139 -3.77 -7.39 22.53
N ASP A 140 -4.19 -6.60 23.52
CA ASP A 140 -5.45 -5.84 23.46
C ASP A 140 -5.46 -4.86 22.26
N SER A 141 -4.36 -4.15 22.01
CA SER A 141 -4.25 -3.26 20.84
C SER A 141 -4.38 -4.01 19.51
N GLN A 142 -3.90 -5.26 19.44
CA GLN A 142 -4.05 -6.10 18.27
C GLN A 142 -5.50 -6.58 18.12
N LYS A 143 -6.18 -6.92 19.22
CA LYS A 143 -7.60 -7.30 19.22
C LYS A 143 -8.48 -6.14 18.77
N ASP A 144 -8.31 -4.93 19.31
CA ASP A 144 -9.09 -3.74 18.93
C ASP A 144 -9.01 -3.43 17.43
N ARG A 145 -7.83 -3.61 16.83
CA ARG A 145 -7.63 -3.41 15.39
C ARG A 145 -8.27 -4.51 14.56
N LEU A 146 -8.25 -5.74 15.06
CA LEU A 146 -8.91 -6.87 14.43
C LEU A 146 -10.43 -6.66 14.43
N GLU A 147 -11.00 -6.17 15.53
CA GLU A 147 -12.40 -5.73 15.62
C GLU A 147 -12.71 -4.60 14.65
N ASN A 148 -11.83 -3.61 14.52
CA ASN A 148 -11.98 -2.55 13.52
C ASN A 148 -12.01 -3.11 12.08
N VAL A 149 -11.21 -4.15 11.77
CA VAL A 149 -11.28 -4.81 10.46
C VAL A 149 -12.65 -5.49 10.27
N ILE A 150 -13.19 -6.14 11.30
CA ILE A 150 -14.56 -6.70 11.27
C ILE A 150 -15.58 -5.60 11.00
N ASN A 151 -15.50 -4.49 11.72
CA ASN A 151 -16.41 -3.37 11.57
C ASN A 151 -16.38 -2.82 10.14
N ILE A 152 -15.20 -2.68 9.53
CA ILE A 152 -15.06 -2.30 8.11
C ILE A 152 -15.69 -3.34 7.18
N LEU A 153 -15.41 -4.63 7.38
CA LEU A 153 -15.92 -5.72 6.53
C LEU A 153 -17.45 -5.90 6.66
N THR A 154 -18.01 -5.61 7.82
CA THR A 154 -19.45 -5.67 8.11
C THR A 154 -20.17 -4.36 7.85
N LEU A 155 -19.46 -3.36 7.31
CA LEU A 155 -19.97 -2.00 7.04
C LEU A 155 -20.49 -1.28 8.29
N ASN A 156 -20.05 -1.70 9.48
CA ASN A 156 -20.35 -1.04 10.76
C ASN A 156 -19.36 0.09 11.02
N VAL A 157 -19.35 1.07 10.11
CA VAL A 157 -18.38 2.17 10.10
C VAL A 157 -18.47 3.08 11.33
N ASP A 158 -19.62 3.13 12.01
CA ASP A 158 -19.82 3.92 13.24
C ASP A 158 -19.03 3.36 14.43
N LYS A 159 -18.62 2.09 14.38
CA LYS A 159 -17.77 1.42 15.37
C LYS A 159 -16.30 1.36 14.95
N VAL A 160 -15.95 1.94 13.81
CA VAL A 160 -14.55 2.04 13.40
C VAL A 160 -13.98 3.24 14.13
N ASP A 161 -13.09 2.95 15.07
CA ASP A 161 -12.46 3.97 15.92
C ASP A 161 -11.81 5.04 15.03
N SER A 162 -12.31 6.28 15.13
CA SER A 162 -11.79 7.45 14.42
C SER A 162 -10.38 7.69 14.95
N SER A 163 -9.39 7.30 14.16
CA SER A 163 -8.01 7.40 14.61
C SER A 163 -7.65 8.86 14.89
N SER A 164 -6.64 9.09 15.73
CA SER A 164 -5.98 10.41 15.88
C SER A 164 -5.60 11.08 14.55
N ARG A 165 -5.61 10.35 13.43
CA ARG A 165 -5.39 10.87 12.07
C ARG A 165 -6.54 11.73 11.56
N ASP A 166 -7.76 11.52 12.02
CA ASP A 166 -8.91 12.31 11.59
C ASP A 166 -8.80 13.72 12.18
N GLU A 167 -8.42 13.83 13.45
CA GLU A 167 -8.07 15.10 14.10
C GLU A 167 -6.88 15.78 13.42
N LEU A 168 -5.82 15.03 13.08
CA LEU A 168 -4.66 15.58 12.37
C LEU A 168 -5.00 16.07 10.96
N LEU A 169 -5.89 15.36 10.27
CA LEU A 169 -6.39 15.79 8.96
C LEU A 169 -7.26 17.06 9.09
N LEU A 170 -8.16 17.12 10.08
CA LEU A 170 -8.98 18.30 10.34
C LEU A 170 -8.11 19.51 10.68
N ASN A 171 -7.10 19.34 11.52
CA ASN A 171 -6.12 20.38 11.84
C ASN A 171 -5.39 20.86 10.58
N MET A 172 -4.93 19.95 9.73
CA MET A 172 -4.31 20.32 8.46
C MET A 172 -5.28 21.06 7.52
N LEU A 173 -6.55 20.66 7.47
CA LEU A 173 -7.57 21.34 6.66
C LEU A 173 -7.82 22.77 7.15
N ASN A 174 -7.76 23.03 8.45
CA ASN A 174 -7.88 24.40 8.98
C ASN A 174 -6.78 25.30 8.39
N TYR A 175 -5.52 24.86 8.39
CA TYR A 175 -4.41 25.61 7.76
C TYR A 175 -4.55 25.75 6.25
N VAL A 176 -5.13 24.75 5.58
CA VAL A 176 -5.47 24.84 4.15
C VAL A 176 -6.50 25.93 3.92
N PHE A 177 -7.52 26.04 4.77
CA PHE A 177 -8.56 27.07 4.62
C PHE A 177 -8.08 28.47 5.00
N GLU A 178 -7.09 28.58 5.90
CA GLU A 178 -6.44 29.85 6.23
C GLU A 178 -5.58 30.37 5.06
N ASN A 179 -4.77 29.51 4.42
CA ASN A 179 -3.89 29.88 3.31
C ASN A 179 -4.09 29.02 2.05
N PRO A 180 -5.29 29.04 1.42
CA PRO A 180 -5.65 28.06 0.39
C PRO A 180 -4.92 28.24 -0.93
N ILE A 181 -4.48 29.47 -1.24
CA ILE A 181 -3.93 29.81 -2.55
C ILE A 181 -2.42 29.57 -2.62
N LEU A 182 -1.68 30.07 -1.63
CA LEU A 182 -0.21 30.02 -1.61
C LEU A 182 0.33 28.86 -0.77
N GLY A 183 -0.48 28.31 0.14
CA GLY A 183 -0.02 27.35 1.15
C GLY A 183 0.73 28.02 2.29
N ASN A 184 1.32 27.19 3.16
CA ASN A 184 1.96 27.58 4.41
C ASN A 184 3.49 27.42 4.38
N GLY A 185 4.05 27.03 3.24
CA GLY A 185 5.49 26.83 3.05
C GLY A 185 5.88 25.37 2.85
N ILE A 186 7.05 25.15 2.25
CA ILE A 186 7.56 23.81 1.98
C ILE A 186 7.80 23.07 3.31
N TYR A 187 7.38 21.81 3.38
CA TYR A 187 7.58 20.90 4.53
C TYR A 187 6.62 21.11 5.71
N PHE A 188 5.72 22.11 5.64
CA PHE A 188 4.77 22.43 6.71
C PHE A 188 3.92 21.22 7.15
N ALA A 189 3.36 20.47 6.22
CA ALA A 189 2.52 19.29 6.46
C ALA A 189 3.25 18.18 7.23
N ASN A 190 4.58 18.08 7.09
CA ASN A 190 5.38 17.13 7.87
C ASN A 190 5.56 17.62 9.30
N GLU A 191 5.73 18.93 9.52
CA GLU A 191 5.86 19.53 10.85
C GLU A 191 4.59 19.36 11.68
N ILE A 192 3.43 19.61 11.07
CA ILE A 192 2.13 19.43 11.74
C ILE A 192 1.63 17.98 11.74
N ARG A 193 2.38 17.05 11.15
CA ARG A 193 2.05 15.61 11.05
C ARG A 193 0.66 15.35 10.47
N GLY A 194 0.33 15.99 9.33
CA GLY A 194 -1.01 15.92 8.72
C GLY A 194 -1.45 14.53 8.22
N HIS A 195 -0.55 13.55 8.15
CA HIS A 195 -0.83 12.14 7.81
C HIS A 195 -1.59 11.87 6.49
N ASN A 196 -1.60 12.81 5.55
CA ASN A 196 -2.17 12.66 4.21
C ASN A 196 -1.35 13.47 3.19
N THR A 197 -0.77 12.80 2.20
CA THR A 197 0.09 13.44 1.19
C THR A 197 -0.68 14.42 0.30
N TYR A 198 -1.93 14.12 -0.08
CA TYR A 198 -2.69 15.00 -0.98
C TYR A 198 -2.96 16.36 -0.35
N PHE A 199 -3.56 16.35 0.85
CA PHE A 199 -3.82 17.57 1.58
C PHE A 199 -2.54 18.18 2.13
N GLY A 200 -1.48 17.40 2.36
CA GLY A 200 -0.16 17.93 2.69
C GLY A 200 0.43 18.78 1.56
N VAL A 201 0.32 18.35 0.30
CA VAL A 201 0.74 19.17 -0.85
C VAL A 201 -0.06 20.47 -0.94
N TRP A 202 -1.36 20.42 -0.66
CA TRP A 202 -2.19 21.63 -0.62
C TRP A 202 -1.79 22.54 0.55
N ALA A 203 -1.63 21.99 1.75
CA ALA A 203 -1.22 22.73 2.94
C ALA A 203 0.14 23.42 2.74
N ASP A 204 1.10 22.75 2.10
CA ASP A 204 2.45 23.29 1.86
C ASP A 204 2.45 24.36 0.77
N SER A 205 1.83 24.06 -0.38
CA SER A 205 2.10 24.76 -1.64
C SER A 205 0.87 25.42 -2.29
N GLY A 206 -0.30 25.30 -1.65
CA GLY A 206 -1.52 25.94 -2.12
C GLY A 206 -2.22 25.22 -3.28
N ILE A 207 -3.38 25.75 -3.67
CA ILE A 207 -4.33 25.09 -4.58
C ILE A 207 -3.74 24.85 -5.97
N PHE A 208 -2.95 25.77 -6.52
CA PHE A 208 -2.42 25.63 -7.88
C PHE A 208 -1.46 24.45 -8.00
N VAL A 209 -0.55 24.31 -7.04
CA VAL A 209 0.38 23.17 -6.99
C VAL A 209 -0.38 21.89 -6.68
N PHE A 210 -1.38 21.93 -5.81
CA PHE A 210 -2.25 20.78 -5.54
C PHE A 210 -2.98 20.28 -6.80
N LEU A 211 -3.53 21.17 -7.63
CA LEU A 211 -4.19 20.79 -8.88
C LEU A 211 -3.21 20.16 -9.89
N ILE A 212 -2.00 20.72 -10.00
CA ILE A 212 -0.93 20.11 -10.81
C ILE A 212 -0.57 18.73 -10.26
N PHE A 213 -0.46 18.62 -8.93
CA PHE A 213 -0.20 17.36 -8.27
C PHE A 213 -1.30 16.34 -8.57
N LEU A 214 -2.59 16.69 -8.49
CA LEU A 214 -3.70 15.79 -8.83
C LEU A 214 -3.73 15.38 -10.31
N ALA A 215 -3.31 16.27 -11.21
CA ALA A 215 -3.23 15.96 -12.64
C ALA A 215 -2.24 14.80 -12.92
N ILE A 216 -1.20 14.65 -12.10
CA ILE A 216 -0.20 13.58 -12.25
C ILE A 216 -0.85 12.20 -12.00
N PRO A 217 -1.45 11.88 -10.83
CA PRO A 217 -2.20 10.65 -10.60
C PRO A 217 -3.23 10.32 -11.66
N ILE A 218 -4.04 11.31 -12.06
CA ILE A 218 -5.05 11.14 -13.10
C ILE A 218 -4.40 10.72 -14.42
N THR A 219 -3.26 11.32 -14.77
CA THR A 219 -2.51 10.97 -15.98
C THR A 219 -1.95 9.55 -15.92
N TYR A 220 -1.42 9.11 -14.77
CA TYR A 220 -0.98 7.73 -14.58
C TYR A 220 -2.11 6.73 -14.80
N VAL A 221 -3.28 6.96 -14.19
CA VAL A 221 -4.46 6.09 -14.36
C VAL A 221 -4.90 6.06 -15.83
N ARG A 222 -5.06 7.23 -16.46
CA ARG A 222 -5.49 7.33 -17.86
C ARG A 222 -4.53 6.62 -18.80
N LYS A 223 -3.22 6.83 -18.65
CA LYS A 223 -2.20 6.14 -19.47
C LYS A 223 -2.16 4.64 -19.21
N ALA A 224 -2.27 4.21 -17.94
CA ALA A 224 -2.33 2.79 -17.58
C ALA A 224 -3.54 2.09 -18.23
N MET A 225 -4.69 2.75 -18.33
CA MET A 225 -5.86 2.19 -19.03
C MET A 225 -5.62 1.98 -20.54
N GLY A 226 -4.68 2.71 -21.16
CA GLY A 226 -4.34 2.58 -22.58
C GLY A 226 -3.35 1.46 -22.93
N ILE A 227 -2.70 0.83 -21.95
CA ILE A 227 -1.69 -0.22 -22.22
C ILE A 227 -2.30 -1.62 -22.35
N ASP A 228 -1.46 -2.59 -22.75
CA ASP A 228 -1.86 -4.00 -22.93
C ASP A 228 -2.43 -4.58 -21.64
N ALA A 229 -3.47 -5.41 -21.74
CA ALA A 229 -4.24 -5.87 -20.60
C ALA A 229 -3.38 -6.54 -19.49
N GLY A 230 -2.29 -7.24 -19.83
CA GLY A 230 -1.38 -7.81 -18.82
C GLY A 230 -0.57 -6.75 -18.06
N LYS A 231 -0.01 -5.76 -18.78
CA LYS A 231 0.72 -4.65 -18.17
C LYS A 231 -0.22 -3.69 -17.42
N ARG A 232 -1.47 -3.56 -17.90
CA ARG A 232 -2.52 -2.73 -17.30
C ARG A 232 -2.85 -3.19 -15.89
N VAL A 233 -3.13 -4.47 -15.69
CA VAL A 233 -3.42 -5.04 -14.36
C VAL A 233 -2.27 -4.77 -13.39
N PHE A 234 -1.03 -5.00 -13.83
CA PHE A 234 0.16 -4.70 -13.05
C PHE A 234 0.28 -3.21 -12.68
N ALA A 235 0.17 -2.31 -13.67
CA ALA A 235 0.27 -0.87 -13.46
C ALA A 235 -0.82 -0.35 -12.53
N LEU A 236 -2.09 -0.76 -12.75
CA LEU A 236 -3.22 -0.34 -11.93
C LEU A 236 -3.11 -0.85 -10.48
N SER A 237 -2.57 -2.05 -10.25
CA SER A 237 -2.33 -2.51 -8.87
C SER A 237 -1.28 -1.67 -8.14
N LEU A 238 -0.16 -1.33 -8.79
CA LEU A 238 0.84 -0.46 -8.17
C LEU A 238 0.31 0.96 -7.97
N ILE A 239 -0.45 1.49 -8.94
CA ILE A 239 -1.11 2.79 -8.82
C ILE A 239 -2.08 2.81 -7.65
N ALA A 240 -2.96 1.80 -7.53
CA ALA A 240 -3.92 1.69 -6.44
C ALA A 240 -3.22 1.65 -5.08
N VAL A 241 -2.15 0.86 -4.96
CA VAL A 241 -1.31 0.82 -3.77
C VAL A 241 -0.79 2.21 -3.41
N LEU A 242 -0.06 2.85 -4.33
CA LEU A 242 0.60 4.13 -4.06
C LEU A 242 -0.41 5.25 -3.77
N PHE A 243 -1.49 5.32 -4.54
CA PHE A 243 -2.45 6.43 -4.48
C PHE A 243 -3.37 6.35 -3.27
N ILE A 244 -3.75 5.15 -2.84
CA ILE A 244 -4.54 4.99 -1.63
C ILE A 244 -3.64 5.20 -0.40
N TYR A 245 -2.39 4.76 -0.42
CA TYR A 245 -1.48 5.06 0.68
C TYR A 245 -1.19 6.56 0.82
N MET A 246 -1.15 7.34 -0.26
CA MET A 246 -1.06 8.81 -0.18
C MET A 246 -2.24 9.46 0.57
N MET A 247 -3.39 8.78 0.72
CA MET A 247 -4.50 9.27 1.54
C MET A 247 -4.27 9.07 3.05
N THR A 248 -3.36 8.18 3.44
CA THR A 248 -3.22 7.72 4.83
C THR A 248 -1.78 7.80 5.37
N LEU A 249 -0.86 8.27 4.52
CA LEU A 249 0.54 8.55 4.81
C LEU A 249 0.88 9.90 4.19
N GLN A 250 1.72 10.67 4.87
CA GLN A 250 2.21 11.96 4.37
C GLN A 250 3.52 11.85 3.58
N THR A 251 4.29 10.78 3.79
CA THR A 251 5.68 10.67 3.29
C THR A 251 5.84 9.87 2.01
N VAL A 252 4.75 9.39 1.38
CA VAL A 252 4.83 8.49 0.21
C VAL A 252 5.68 9.09 -0.92
N ILE A 253 5.53 10.39 -1.19
CA ILE A 253 6.30 11.07 -2.22
C ILE A 253 7.74 11.43 -1.79
N ASN A 254 8.02 11.41 -0.49
CA ASN A 254 9.32 11.78 0.05
C ASN A 254 10.25 10.56 0.20
N GLN A 255 9.78 9.36 -0.15
CA GLN A 255 10.54 8.12 -0.02
C GLN A 255 11.24 7.74 -1.33
N PRO A 256 12.58 7.72 -1.39
CA PRO A 256 13.32 7.49 -2.63
C PRO A 256 12.97 6.17 -3.33
N TYR A 257 12.72 5.10 -2.57
CA TYR A 257 12.38 3.80 -3.14
C TYR A 257 11.00 3.81 -3.83
N LEU A 258 10.03 4.59 -3.32
CA LEU A 258 8.72 4.77 -3.95
C LEU A 258 8.81 5.67 -5.17
N MET A 259 9.68 6.69 -5.14
CA MET A 259 10.00 7.49 -6.33
C MET A 259 10.56 6.64 -7.47
N GLY A 260 11.43 5.67 -7.15
CA GLY A 260 11.88 4.68 -8.14
C GLY A 260 10.73 3.89 -8.79
N ILE A 261 9.70 3.54 -8.01
CA ILE A 261 8.50 2.87 -8.53
C ILE A 261 7.67 3.82 -9.41
N PHE A 262 7.48 5.08 -9.02
CA PHE A 262 6.77 6.07 -9.83
C PHE A 262 7.45 6.28 -11.20
N VAL A 263 8.77 6.49 -11.21
CA VAL A 263 9.54 6.65 -12.45
C VAL A 263 9.40 5.41 -13.34
N PHE A 264 9.50 4.22 -12.75
CA PHE A 264 9.31 2.97 -13.48
C PHE A 264 7.88 2.86 -14.07
N LEU A 265 6.84 3.22 -13.31
CA LEU A 265 5.47 3.25 -13.80
C LEU A 265 5.33 4.23 -14.96
N CYS A 266 5.94 5.41 -14.88
CA CYS A 266 5.91 6.42 -15.94
C CYS A 266 6.48 5.86 -17.25
N TYR A 267 7.64 5.21 -17.15
CA TYR A 267 8.27 4.53 -18.28
C TYR A 267 7.35 3.44 -18.87
N LEU A 268 6.77 2.60 -18.01
CA LEU A 268 5.87 1.52 -18.42
C LEU A 268 4.64 2.03 -19.19
N VAL A 269 4.03 3.13 -18.73
CA VAL A 269 2.81 3.66 -19.35
C VAL A 269 3.08 4.57 -20.56
N SER A 270 4.28 5.15 -20.67
CA SER A 270 4.63 6.09 -21.76
C SER A 270 5.20 5.41 -23.01
N THR A 271 5.93 4.29 -22.85
CA THR A 271 6.62 3.60 -23.98
C THR A 271 5.68 3.06 -25.07
N LYS A 272 4.38 2.89 -24.79
CA LYS A 272 3.40 2.44 -25.81
C LYS A 272 2.85 3.58 -26.68
N GLN A 273 2.77 4.81 -26.16
CA GLN A 273 2.33 5.95 -26.96
C GLN A 273 3.36 6.31 -28.03
N ALA A 274 4.66 6.18 -27.73
CA ALA A 274 5.73 6.42 -28.69
C ALA A 274 5.72 5.41 -29.86
N SER A 275 5.47 4.12 -29.60
CA SER A 275 5.41 3.10 -30.66
C SER A 275 4.13 3.16 -31.51
N GLN A 276 3.01 3.63 -30.94
CA GLN A 276 1.77 3.86 -31.67
C GLN A 276 1.76 5.18 -32.47
N MET A 277 2.43 6.23 -31.99
CA MET A 277 2.62 7.47 -32.75
C MET A 277 3.57 7.28 -33.94
N LYS A 278 4.66 6.52 -33.77
CA LYS A 278 5.57 6.20 -34.88
C LYS A 278 4.83 5.52 -36.03
N LYS A 279 3.98 4.53 -35.71
CA LYS A 279 3.09 3.88 -36.68
C LYS A 279 2.05 4.78 -37.34
N ARG A 280 1.76 5.97 -36.81
CA ARG A 280 0.80 6.93 -37.41
C ARG A 280 1.48 8.01 -38.26
N ILE A 281 2.78 8.21 -38.09
CA ILE A 281 3.58 9.14 -38.92
C ILE A 281 4.12 8.41 -40.17
N ASP A 282 4.17 7.08 -40.12
CA ASP A 282 4.58 6.22 -41.24
C ASP A 282 3.40 5.85 -42.20
N PHE A 283 2.28 6.57 -42.16
CA PHE A 283 1.15 6.51 -43.11
C PHE A 283 0.89 7.90 -43.70
#